data_AF-A0A967WNH5-F1
#
_entry.id   AF-A0A967WNH5-F1
#
_cell.length_a   1.000
_cell.length_b   1.000
_cell.length_c   1.000
_cell.angle_alpha   90.00
_cell.angle_beta   90.00
_cell.angle_gamma   90.00
#
_symmetry.space_group_name_H-M   'P 1'
#
loop_
_entity.id
_entity.type
_entity.pdbx_description
1 polymer ?
#
loop_
_entity_poly.entity_id
_entity_poly.type
_entity_poly.pdbx_seq_one_letter_code
_entity_poly.pdbx_strand_id
1 'polypeptide(L)'
;MATRRQRRVSELIHRELSMLLMREVRDPRLAGITLTEVRVTPDLQIARVYYTILGDAEEVEAAAVALQSAGGYLRTQLAAQVRLRLVPELVFQLDQSAEHGRRIDELLAQIADDSEPEDESDAG
;
A
#
# COMPACT_ATOMS: atom_id res chain seq x y z
N MET A 1 9.48 19.73 -3.52
CA MET A 1 9.82 19.07 -2.23
C MET A 1 8.65 19.19 -1.27
N ALA A 2 8.27 18.11 -0.58
CA ALA A 2 7.20 18.15 0.42
C ALA A 2 7.65 18.92 1.69
N THR A 3 6.75 19.72 2.25
CA THR A 3 7.04 20.49 3.47
C THR A 3 7.11 19.59 4.71
N ARG A 4 7.79 20.05 5.78
CA ARG A 4 7.82 19.33 7.08
C ARG A 4 6.43 19.08 7.66
N ARG A 5 5.43 19.91 7.31
CA ARG A 5 4.05 19.73 7.74
C ARG A 5 3.36 18.63 6.93
N GLN A 6 3.51 18.65 5.61
CA GLN A 6 2.97 17.59 4.74
C GLN A 6 3.49 16.22 5.14
N ARG A 7 4.81 16.06 5.36
CA ARG A 7 5.39 14.77 5.77
C ARG A 7 4.79 14.25 7.07
N ARG A 8 4.66 15.11 8.09
CA ARG A 8 4.03 14.72 9.37
C ARG A 8 2.57 14.30 9.22
N VAL A 9 1.80 14.99 8.37
CA VAL A 9 0.40 14.63 8.11
C VAL A 9 0.33 13.34 7.31
N SER A 10 1.16 13.17 6.29
CA SER A 10 1.31 11.92 5.53
C SER A 10 1.59 10.72 6.44
N GLU A 11 2.61 10.82 7.30
CA GLU A 11 2.99 9.74 8.23
C GLU A 11 1.88 9.44 9.24
N LEU A 12 1.22 10.48 9.78
CA LEU A 12 0.10 10.32 10.69
C LEU A 12 -1.06 9.59 10.03
N ILE A 13 -1.49 10.05 8.85
CA ILE A 13 -2.59 9.43 8.10
C ILE A 13 -2.22 8.00 7.72
N HIS A 14 -1.00 7.75 7.23
CA HIS A 14 -0.53 6.41 6.90
C HIS A 14 -0.67 5.48 8.11
N ARG A 15 -0.13 5.86 9.28
CA ARG A 15 -0.18 5.02 10.48
C ARG A 15 -1.61 4.73 10.94
N GLU A 16 -2.44 5.75 11.09
CA GLU A 16 -3.81 5.58 11.58
C GLU A 16 -4.68 4.81 10.58
N LEU A 17 -4.55 5.10 9.27
CA LEU A 17 -5.30 4.39 8.23
C LEU A 17 -4.88 2.92 8.15
N SER A 18 -3.59 2.60 8.25
CA SER A 18 -3.12 1.21 8.30
C SER A 18 -3.73 0.46 9.50
N MET A 19 -3.77 1.09 10.67
CA MET A 19 -4.39 0.49 11.87
C MET A 19 -5.90 0.32 11.72
N LEU A 20 -6.59 1.28 11.11
CA LEU A 20 -8.02 1.18 10.83
C LEU A 20 -8.33 0.04 9.86
N LEU A 21 -7.58 -0.05 8.76
CA LEU A 21 -7.74 -1.14 7.80
C LEU A 21 -7.51 -2.50 8.47
N MET A 22 -6.43 -2.66 9.25
CA MET A 22 -6.18 -3.92 9.96
C MET A 22 -7.28 -4.31 10.96
N ARG A 23 -7.95 -3.35 11.60
CA ARG A 23 -8.95 -3.63 12.65
C ARG A 23 -10.37 -3.76 12.12
N GLU A 24 -10.70 -3.02 11.06
CA GLU A 24 -12.08 -2.84 10.60
C GLU A 24 -12.38 -3.50 9.25
N VAL A 25 -11.35 -3.91 8.50
CA VAL A 25 -11.53 -4.78 7.35
C VAL A 25 -11.99 -6.15 7.82
N ARG A 26 -13.31 -6.33 7.86
CA ARG A 26 -13.98 -7.62 8.03
C ARG A 26 -14.49 -8.20 6.71
N ASP A 27 -14.40 -7.42 5.63
CA ASP A 27 -14.76 -7.87 4.30
C ASP A 27 -13.64 -8.77 3.75
N PRO A 28 -13.92 -10.05 3.43
CA PRO A 28 -12.95 -10.95 2.81
C PRO A 28 -12.35 -10.39 1.52
N ARG A 29 -13.09 -9.55 0.79
CA ARG A 29 -12.62 -8.92 -0.47
C ARG A 29 -11.53 -7.89 -0.24
N LEU A 30 -11.41 -7.36 0.97
CA LEU A 30 -10.35 -6.44 1.34
C LEU A 30 -9.21 -7.18 2.08
N ALA A 31 -9.28 -8.50 2.23
CA ALA A 31 -8.20 -9.30 2.77
C ALA A 31 -6.96 -9.17 1.86
N GLY A 32 -5.79 -8.93 2.46
CA GLY A 32 -4.54 -8.76 1.71
C GLY A 32 -4.27 -7.35 1.20
N ILE A 33 -5.11 -6.36 1.52
CA ILE A 33 -4.78 -4.95 1.23
C ILE A 33 -3.62 -4.46 2.11
N THR A 34 -2.63 -3.83 1.49
CA THR A 34 -1.48 -3.23 2.19
C THR A 34 -1.28 -1.80 1.73
N LEU A 35 -1.17 -0.85 2.66
CA LEU A 35 -0.80 0.53 2.33
C LEU A 35 0.71 0.63 2.11
N THR A 36 1.12 1.22 0.99
CA THR A 36 2.53 1.42 0.66
C THR A 36 2.99 2.84 0.95
N GLU A 37 2.18 3.84 0.59
CA GLU A 37 2.54 5.25 0.78
C GLU A 37 1.29 6.13 0.96
N VAL A 38 1.43 7.24 1.71
CA VAL A 38 0.44 8.32 1.71
C VAL A 38 1.10 9.65 1.35
N ARG A 39 0.60 10.30 0.28
CA ARG A 39 1.05 11.62 -0.16
C ARG A 39 -0.05 12.66 -0.01
N VAL A 40 0.21 13.66 0.82
CA VAL A 40 -0.73 14.76 1.04
C VAL A 40 -0.37 15.96 0.16
N THR A 41 -1.38 16.59 -0.44
CA THR A 41 -1.21 17.79 -1.26
C THR A 41 -0.71 18.98 -0.44
N PRO A 42 -0.14 20.02 -1.09
CA PRO A 42 0.48 21.09 -0.34
C PRO A 42 -0.44 21.91 0.56
N ASP A 43 -1.70 22.02 0.17
CA ASP A 43 -2.82 22.63 0.88
C ASP A 43 -3.43 21.74 1.97
N LEU A 44 -2.97 20.48 2.09
CA LEU A 44 -3.47 19.47 3.02
C LEU A 44 -4.93 19.08 2.82
N GLN A 45 -5.48 19.30 1.62
CA GLN A 45 -6.88 18.99 1.33
C GLN A 45 -7.09 17.57 0.80
N ILE A 46 -6.10 16.99 0.13
CA ILE A 46 -6.18 15.66 -0.47
C ILE A 46 -5.03 14.80 0.05
N ALA A 47 -5.36 13.59 0.50
CA ALA A 47 -4.41 12.53 0.82
C ALA A 47 -4.54 11.42 -0.22
N ARG A 48 -3.53 11.28 -1.08
CA ARG A 48 -3.41 10.14 -1.99
C ARG A 48 -2.85 8.97 -1.21
N VAL A 49 -3.63 7.90 -1.13
CA VAL A 49 -3.31 6.67 -0.41
C VAL A 49 -2.96 5.60 -1.45
N TYR A 50 -1.70 5.22 -1.49
CA TYR A 50 -1.20 4.15 -2.34
C TYR A 50 -1.30 2.82 -1.62
N TYR A 51 -1.80 1.81 -2.31
CA TYR A 51 -2.02 0.49 -1.73
C TYR A 51 -1.77 -0.62 -2.75
N THR A 52 -1.46 -1.80 -2.25
CA THR A 52 -1.37 -3.04 -3.02
C THR A 52 -2.40 -4.03 -2.50
N ILE A 53 -2.78 -4.97 -3.35
CA ILE A 53 -3.64 -6.09 -2.98
C ILE A 53 -2.90 -7.36 -3.40
N LEU A 54 -2.86 -8.33 -2.50
CA LEU A 54 -2.42 -9.68 -2.83
C LEU A 54 -3.61 -10.46 -3.37
N GLY A 55 -3.61 -10.72 -4.68
CA GLY A 55 -4.68 -11.45 -5.35
C GLY A 55 -4.54 -11.42 -6.87
N ASP A 56 -5.48 -12.05 -7.56
CA ASP A 56 -5.62 -11.97 -9.01
C ASP A 56 -6.32 -10.66 -9.46
N ALA A 57 -6.44 -10.45 -10.77
CA ALA A 57 -7.01 -9.22 -11.32
C ALA A 57 -8.48 -8.99 -10.92
N GLU A 58 -9.25 -10.06 -10.73
CA GLU A 58 -10.67 -9.96 -10.36
C GLU A 58 -10.80 -9.59 -8.87
N GLU A 59 -9.99 -10.19 -8.01
CA GLU A 59 -9.87 -9.83 -6.60
C GLU A 59 -9.41 -8.38 -6.43
N VAL A 60 -8.44 -7.93 -7.24
CA VAL A 60 -7.95 -6.54 -7.21
C VAL A 60 -9.06 -5.56 -7.54
N GLU A 61 -9.83 -5.81 -8.61
CA GLU A 61 -10.94 -4.94 -9.02
C GLU A 61 -12.05 -4.90 -7.94
N ALA A 62 -12.44 -6.07 -7.42
CA ALA A 62 -13.46 -6.18 -6.39
C ALA A 62 -13.06 -5.44 -5.10
N ALA A 63 -11.81 -5.59 -4.68
CA ALA A 63 -11.24 -4.90 -3.53
C ALA A 63 -11.16 -3.39 -3.75
N ALA A 64 -10.79 -2.93 -4.95
CA ALA A 64 -10.74 -1.51 -5.28
C ALA A 64 -12.12 -0.84 -5.15
N VAL A 65 -13.18 -1.49 -5.64
CA VAL A 65 -14.57 -1.02 -5.49
C VAL A 65 -15.00 -0.99 -4.03
N ALA A 66 -14.69 -2.04 -3.27
CA ALA A 66 -14.99 -2.10 -1.84
C ALA A 66 -14.27 -0.99 -1.05
N LEU A 67 -12.99 -0.74 -1.37
CA LEU A 67 -12.19 0.30 -0.72
C LEU A 67 -12.70 1.71 -1.02
N GLN A 68 -13.08 1.97 -2.28
CA GLN A 68 -13.71 3.24 -2.63
C GLN A 68 -15.01 3.46 -1.85
N SER A 69 -15.84 2.42 -1.73
CA SER A 69 -17.08 2.47 -0.96
C SER A 69 -16.82 2.71 0.54
N ALA A 70 -15.75 2.13 1.08
CA ALA A 70 -15.33 2.30 2.46
C ALA A 70 -14.66 3.66 2.74
N GLY A 71 -14.23 4.40 1.70
CA GLY A 71 -13.44 5.62 1.86
C GLY A 71 -14.08 6.70 2.74
N GLY A 72 -15.39 6.91 2.60
CA GLY A 72 -16.12 7.85 3.44
C GLY A 72 -16.16 7.44 4.92
N TYR A 73 -16.34 6.15 5.18
CA TYR A 73 -16.33 5.57 6.51
C TYR A 73 -14.93 5.67 7.15
N LEU A 74 -13.88 5.26 6.41
CA LEU A 74 -12.49 5.37 6.84
C LEU A 74 -12.10 6.82 7.16
N ARG A 75 -12.56 7.79 6.36
CA ARG A 75 -12.32 9.22 6.63
C ARG A 75 -12.96 9.65 7.94
N THR A 76 -14.18 9.21 8.24
CA THR A 76 -14.88 9.51 9.48
C THR A 76 -14.15 8.91 10.69
N GLN A 77 -13.72 7.65 10.60
CA GLN A 77 -12.95 7.00 11.66
C GLN A 77 -11.59 7.68 11.87
N LEU A 78 -10.92 8.03 10.78
CA LEU A 78 -9.66 8.77 10.83
C LEU A 78 -9.85 10.12 11.53
N ALA A 79 -10.93 10.84 11.25
CA ALA A 79 -11.27 12.11 11.91
C ALA A 79 -11.47 12.00 13.42
N ALA A 80 -11.94 10.85 13.92
CA ALA A 80 -12.05 10.60 15.35
C ALA A 80 -10.68 10.36 16.00
N GLN A 81 -9.69 9.87 15.25
CA GLN A 81 -8.36 9.51 15.75
C GLN A 81 -7.33 10.64 15.61
N VAL A 82 -7.39 11.41 14.53
CA VAL A 82 -6.42 12.48 14.25
C VAL A 82 -6.93 13.83 14.72
N ARG A 83 -6.10 14.57 15.48
CA ARG A 83 -6.38 15.94 15.89
C ARG A 83 -6.07 16.94 14.76
N LEU A 84 -6.74 16.79 13.63
CA LEU A 84 -6.64 17.72 12.50
C LEU A 84 -7.87 18.64 12.46
N ARG A 85 -7.65 19.90 12.09
CA ARG A 85 -8.75 20.86 11.88
C ARG A 85 -9.66 20.45 10.72
N LEU A 86 -9.05 19.86 9.69
CA LEU A 86 -9.73 19.30 8.53
C LEU A 86 -8.99 18.00 8.18
N VAL A 87 -9.74 16.91 8.07
CA VAL A 87 -9.20 15.65 7.55
C VAL A 87 -9.21 15.73 6.02
N PRO A 88 -8.09 15.45 5.35
CA PRO A 88 -8.04 15.46 3.89
C PRO A 88 -9.04 14.45 3.30
N GLU A 89 -9.48 14.71 2.07
CA GLU A 89 -10.15 13.70 1.27
C GLU A 89 -9.19 12.55 0.94
N LEU A 90 -9.63 11.32 1.16
CA LEU A 90 -8.85 10.12 0.89
C LEU A 90 -9.08 9.69 -0.55
N VAL A 91 -8.01 9.69 -1.35
CA VAL A 91 -8.04 9.22 -2.74
C VAL A 91 -7.17 7.98 -2.83
N PHE A 92 -7.80 6.83 -3.06
CA PHE A 92 -7.11 5.54 -3.12
C PHE A 92 -6.57 5.27 -4.53
N GLN A 93 -5.30 4.90 -4.62
CA GLN A 93 -4.62 4.56 -5.88
C GLN A 93 -3.88 3.24 -5.74
N LEU A 94 -4.11 2.31 -6.66
CA LEU A 94 -3.35 1.07 -6.70
C LEU A 94 -1.89 1.38 -7.03
N ASP A 95 -0.97 0.81 -6.26
CA ASP A 95 0.45 0.97 -6.46
C ASP A 95 0.95 0.01 -7.55
N GLN A 96 1.06 0.52 -8.77
CA GLN A 96 1.58 -0.24 -9.92
C GLN A 96 3.07 -0.59 -9.79
N SER A 97 3.78 0.00 -8.83
CA SER A 97 5.19 -0.32 -8.57
C SER A 97 5.38 -1.75 -8.06
N ALA A 98 4.35 -2.34 -7.44
CA ALA A 98 4.42 -3.70 -6.90
C ALA A 98 4.48 -4.78 -8.00
N GLU A 99 3.83 -4.57 -9.14
CA GLU A 99 3.97 -5.47 -10.31
C GLU A 99 5.40 -5.45 -10.85
N HIS A 100 6.06 -4.29 -10.82
CA HIS A 100 7.45 -4.16 -11.23
C HIS A 100 8.39 -4.94 -10.28
N GLY A 101 8.10 -4.92 -8.97
CA GLY A 101 8.84 -5.68 -7.97
C GLY A 101 8.79 -7.20 -8.21
N ARG A 102 7.59 -7.76 -8.45
CA ARG A 102 7.46 -9.20 -8.76
C ARG A 102 8.21 -9.59 -10.02
N ARG A 103 8.17 -8.76 -11.06
CA ARG A 103 8.93 -9.00 -12.29
C ARG A 103 10.45 -8.98 -12.05
N ILE A 104 10.93 -8.09 -11.18
CA ILE A 104 12.33 -8.07 -10.77
C ILE A 104 12.66 -9.33 -9.97
N ASP A 105 11.83 -9.73 -9.01
CA ASP A 105 12.03 -10.93 -8.20
C ASP A 105 12.05 -12.21 -9.05
N GLU A 106 11.17 -12.34 -10.05
CA GLU A 106 11.16 -13.43 -11.01
C GLU A 106 12.44 -13.46 -11.86
N LEU A 107 12.94 -12.30 -12.31
CA LEU A 107 14.19 -12.20 -13.06
C LEU A 107 15.40 -12.50 -12.16
N LEU A 108 15.39 -12.08 -10.90
CA LEU A 108 16.44 -12.38 -9.93
C LEU A 108 16.46 -13.88 -9.57
N ALA A 109 15.28 -14.51 -9.45
CA ALA A 109 15.16 -15.94 -9.22
C ALA A 109 15.71 -16.75 -10.40
N GLN A 110 15.44 -16.33 -11.64
CA GLN A 110 16.01 -16.98 -12.84
C GLN A 110 17.54 -16.90 -12.87
N ILE A 111 18.13 -15.76 -12.47
CA ILE A 111 19.59 -15.60 -12.42
C ILE A 111 20.23 -16.46 -11.30
N ALA A 112 19.55 -16.58 -10.16
CA ALA A 112 20.01 -17.41 -9.05
C ALA A 112 19.98 -18.92 -9.37
N ASP A 113 19.02 -19.37 -10.17
CA ASP A 113 18.88 -20.76 -10.61
C ASP A 113 19.97 -21.14 -11.65
N ASP A 114 20.40 -20.19 -12.48
CA ASP A 114 21.53 -20.34 -13.43
C ASP A 114 22.91 -20.35 -12.75
N SER A 115 22.97 -20.19 -11.42
CA SER A 115 24.21 -20.12 -10.64
C SER A 115 24.36 -21.33 -9.70
N GLU A 116 24.24 -22.55 -10.20
CA GLU A 116 24.76 -23.72 -9.47
C GLU A 116 26.30 -23.75 -9.56
N PRO A 117 27.03 -23.89 -8.44
CA PRO A 117 28.47 -24.08 -8.47
C PRO A 117 28.80 -25.49 -8.98
N GLU A 118 29.45 -25.57 -10.14
CA GLU A 118 30.27 -26.72 -10.54
C GLU A 118 31.48 -26.83 -9.57
N ASP A 119 31.25 -27.33 -8.37
CA ASP A 119 32.32 -27.84 -7.50
C ASP A 119 32.25 -29.37 -7.49
N GLU A 120 32.59 -29.98 -8.63
CA GLU A 120 32.92 -31.39 -8.71
C GLU A 120 34.44 -31.56 -8.65
N SER A 121 34.92 -31.86 -7.43
CA SER A 121 36.00 -32.78 -7.11
C SER A 121 36.97 -33.16 -8.23
N ASP A 122 38.23 -32.73 -8.11
CA ASP A 122 39.36 -33.57 -8.52
C ASP A 122 40.38 -33.67 -7.38
N ALA A 123 40.27 -34.78 -6.66
CA ALA A 123 41.34 -35.36 -5.87
C ALA A 123 41.84 -36.57 -6.66
N GLY A 124 43.03 -36.46 -7.24
CA GLY A 124 43.71 -37.52 -8.00
C GLY A 124 45.15 -37.19 -8.31
#